data_AF-A0A2U3B7U7-F1
#
_entry.id   AF-A0A2U3B7U7-F1
#
_cell.length_a   1.000
_cell.length_b   1.000
_cell.length_c   1.000
_cell.angle_alpha   90.00
_cell.angle_beta   90.00
_cell.angle_gamma   90.00
#
_symmetry.space_group_name_H-M   'P 1'
#
loop_
_entity.id
_entity.type
_entity.pdbx_description
1 polymer ?
#
loop_
_entity_poly.entity_id
_entity_poly.type
_entity_poly.pdbx_seq_one_letter_code
_entity_poly.pdbx_strand_id
1 'polypeptide(L)'
;MNIVLLLVSLIVAPFLIAKVDLWRKKHLHEVLSWWSEENMPKELRNATLFLCEEDVATTLPVPLHGRVDQVFLSKKKVLIPLDTKLRKDNRIFESDVIQLSVYRVILKNQYNLEVSDYGYVRTVVPQPDGKNKVRYIRTKLLNEKKVVSLYYKYQAIRQGLIKTSCSCEGLFH
;
A
#
# COMPACT_ATOMS: atom_id res chain seq x y z
N MET A 1 39.40 -36.84 -2.64
CA MET A 1 38.24 -36.16 -3.24
C MET A 1 37.90 -36.89 -4.53
N ASN A 2 36.79 -37.63 -4.57
CA ASN A 2 36.50 -38.61 -5.63
C ASN A 2 36.19 -37.93 -6.96
N ILE A 3 36.92 -38.28 -8.02
CA ILE A 3 36.72 -37.79 -9.40
C ILE A 3 35.28 -38.02 -9.88
N VAL A 4 34.65 -39.11 -9.44
CA VAL A 4 33.24 -39.42 -9.72
C VAL A 4 32.28 -38.36 -9.16
N LEU A 5 32.55 -37.82 -7.97
CA LEU A 5 31.73 -36.75 -7.36
C LEU A 5 31.86 -35.42 -8.11
N LEU A 6 33.03 -35.13 -8.68
CA LEU A 6 33.27 -33.95 -9.52
C LEU A 6 32.55 -34.03 -10.88
N LEU A 7 32.57 -35.21 -11.52
CA LEU A 7 31.87 -35.43 -12.79
C LEU A 7 30.35 -35.36 -12.61
N VAL A 8 29.82 -35.92 -11.52
CA VAL A 8 28.38 -35.83 -11.21
C VAL A 8 27.96 -34.38 -10.92
N SER A 9 28.77 -33.58 -10.20
CA SER A 9 28.42 -32.18 -9.93
C SER A 9 28.40 -31.31 -11.19
N LEU A 10 29.33 -31.55 -12.13
CA LEU A 10 29.39 -30.86 -13.42
C LEU A 10 28.17 -31.10 -14.31
N ILE A 11 27.52 -32.26 -14.17
CA ILE A 11 26.30 -32.59 -14.94
C ILE A 11 25.04 -32.09 -14.23
N VAL A 12 24.98 -32.18 -12.90
CA VAL A 12 23.78 -31.82 -12.12
C VAL A 12 23.64 -30.30 -11.95
N ALA A 13 24.74 -29.57 -11.74
CA ALA A 13 24.68 -28.12 -11.51
C ALA A 13 24.05 -27.32 -12.66
N PRO A 14 24.37 -27.55 -13.95
CA PRO A 14 23.72 -26.86 -15.06
C PRO A 14 22.20 -27.12 -15.13
N PHE A 15 21.76 -28.33 -14.82
CA PHE A 15 20.35 -28.69 -14.79
C PHE A 15 19.60 -27.98 -13.65
N LEU A 16 20.21 -27.86 -12.48
CA LEU A 16 19.64 -27.10 -11.37
C LEU A 16 19.58 -25.60 -11.70
N ILE A 17 20.65 -25.03 -12.27
CA ILE A 17 20.69 -23.63 -12.70
C ILE A 17 19.62 -23.35 -13.77
N ALA A 18 19.47 -24.24 -14.77
CA ALA A 18 18.46 -24.10 -15.81
C ALA A 18 17.03 -24.16 -15.24
N LYS A 19 16.75 -25.07 -14.29
CA LYS A 19 15.45 -25.13 -13.61
C LYS A 19 15.18 -23.87 -12.79
N VAL A 20 16.17 -23.37 -12.06
CA VAL A 20 16.05 -22.12 -11.29
C VAL A 20 15.80 -20.93 -12.23
N ASP A 21 16.49 -20.85 -13.36
CA ASP A 21 16.31 -19.76 -14.33
C ASP A 21 14.94 -19.82 -15.03
N LEU A 22 14.45 -21.02 -15.37
CA LEU A 22 13.10 -21.22 -15.90
C LEU A 22 12.03 -20.85 -14.88
N TRP A 23 12.17 -21.28 -13.63
CA TRP A 23 11.27 -20.93 -12.54
C TRP A 23 11.25 -19.42 -12.30
N ARG A 24 12.43 -18.79 -12.30
CA ARG A 24 12.58 -17.32 -12.19
C ARG A 24 11.91 -16.61 -13.36
N LYS A 25 12.12 -17.04 -14.60
CA LYS A 25 11.49 -16.46 -15.81
C LYS A 25 9.96 -16.58 -15.79
N LYS A 26 9.44 -17.71 -15.31
CA LYS A 26 8.00 -17.93 -15.15
C LYS A 26 7.40 -16.99 -14.10
N HIS A 27 8.01 -16.90 -12.92
CA HIS A 27 7.56 -15.95 -11.90
C HIS A 27 7.67 -14.50 -12.36
N LEU A 28 8.73 -14.12 -13.06
CA LEU A 28 8.83 -12.78 -13.65
C LEU A 28 7.72 -12.52 -14.65
N HIS A 29 7.37 -13.48 -15.51
CA HIS A 29 6.26 -13.35 -16.44
C HIS A 29 4.92 -13.20 -15.73
N GLU A 30 4.65 -14.00 -14.69
CA GLU A 30 3.42 -13.92 -13.89
C GLU A 30 3.30 -12.57 -13.14
N VAL A 31 4.41 -12.06 -12.61
CA VAL A 31 4.45 -10.73 -11.97
C VAL A 31 4.25 -9.62 -12.99
N LEU A 32 4.86 -9.72 -14.17
CA LEU A 32 4.72 -8.74 -15.25
C LEU A 32 3.30 -8.74 -15.83
N SER A 33 2.69 -9.92 -16.02
CA SER A 33 1.30 -10.03 -16.47
C SER A 33 0.35 -9.48 -15.42
N TRP A 34 0.56 -9.81 -14.15
CA TRP A 34 -0.22 -9.24 -13.05
C TRP A 34 -0.08 -7.71 -12.99
N TRP A 35 1.12 -7.15 -13.14
CA TRP A 35 1.29 -5.68 -13.21
C TRP A 35 0.60 -5.02 -14.40
N SER A 36 0.55 -5.71 -15.53
CA SER A 36 -0.16 -5.24 -16.72
C SER A 36 -1.68 -5.26 -16.51
N GLU A 37 -2.21 -6.32 -15.90
CA GLU A 37 -3.63 -6.48 -15.58
C GLU A 37 -4.09 -5.50 -14.49
N GLU A 38 -3.26 -5.28 -13.47
CA GLU A 38 -3.54 -4.36 -12.36
C GLU A 38 -3.44 -2.88 -12.75
N ASN A 39 -2.85 -2.57 -13.90
CA ASN A 39 -2.55 -1.20 -14.31
C ASN A 39 -1.78 -0.42 -13.23
N MET A 40 -0.82 -1.11 -12.56
CA MET A 40 -0.04 -0.52 -11.48
C MET A 40 0.79 0.68 -12.00
N PRO A 41 0.87 1.83 -11.31
CA PRO A 41 1.70 2.95 -11.71
C PRO A 41 3.17 2.55 -11.85
N LYS A 42 3.86 3.08 -12.88
CA LYS A 42 5.29 2.80 -13.12
C LYS A 42 6.18 3.12 -11.92
N GLU A 43 5.81 4.12 -11.14
CA GLU A 43 6.53 4.50 -9.91
C GLU A 43 6.49 3.38 -8.86
N LEU A 44 5.32 2.76 -8.65
CA LEU A 44 5.16 1.66 -7.69
C LEU A 44 5.82 0.37 -8.20
N ARG A 45 5.71 0.07 -9.50
CA ARG A 45 6.40 -1.09 -10.12
C ARG A 45 7.91 -1.09 -9.93
N ASN A 46 8.51 0.10 -9.86
CA ASN A 46 9.95 0.30 -9.71
C ASN A 46 10.38 0.53 -8.25
N ALA A 47 9.43 0.55 -7.32
CA ALA A 47 9.66 0.73 -5.90
C ALA A 47 9.82 -0.63 -5.20
N THR A 48 10.41 -0.62 -4.01
CA THR A 48 10.51 -1.79 -3.15
C THR A 48 9.36 -1.79 -2.17
N LEU A 49 8.69 -2.93 -1.96
CA LEU A 49 7.70 -3.07 -0.89
C LEU A 49 8.42 -2.92 0.46
N PHE A 50 8.06 -1.89 1.22
CA PHE A 50 8.70 -1.51 2.48
C PHE A 50 7.94 -2.06 3.68
N LEU A 51 6.61 -1.89 3.70
CA LEU A 51 5.70 -2.50 4.69
C LEU A 51 4.54 -3.16 3.96
N CYS A 52 4.02 -4.24 4.52
CA CYS A 52 2.83 -4.91 4.02
C CYS A 52 2.02 -5.49 5.17
N GLU A 53 0.79 -5.05 5.35
CA GLU A 53 -0.13 -5.59 6.36
C GLU A 53 0.44 -5.50 7.80
N GLU A 54 1.12 -4.39 8.09
CA GLU A 54 1.84 -4.13 9.35
C GLU A 54 1.18 -3.02 10.18
N ASP A 55 1.23 -3.18 11.50
CA ASP A 55 0.77 -2.15 12.44
C ASP A 55 1.80 -1.03 12.57
N VAL A 56 1.32 0.21 12.50
CA VAL A 56 2.12 1.42 12.63
C VAL A 56 1.49 2.33 13.67
N ALA A 57 2.32 3.03 14.43
CA ALA A 57 1.85 3.93 15.48
C ALA A 57 2.83 5.06 15.75
N THR A 58 2.29 6.17 16.25
CA THR A 58 3.09 7.27 16.79
C THR A 58 2.33 7.97 17.90
N THR A 59 3.07 8.57 18.83
CA THR A 59 2.54 9.50 19.85
C THR A 59 2.65 10.96 19.41
N LEU A 60 3.34 11.23 18.29
CA LEU A 60 3.65 12.58 17.82
C LEU A 60 3.05 12.86 16.43
N PRO A 61 2.57 14.09 16.18
CA PRO A 61 2.30 15.17 17.15
C PRO A 61 1.09 14.88 18.06
N VAL A 62 0.30 13.85 17.73
CA VAL A 62 -0.82 13.34 18.52
C VAL A 62 -0.84 11.81 18.43
N PRO A 63 -1.45 11.09 19.38
CA PRO A 63 -1.58 9.64 19.32
C PRO A 63 -2.34 9.18 18.07
N LEU A 64 -1.67 8.47 17.18
CA LEU A 64 -2.21 7.89 15.96
C LEU A 64 -1.73 6.45 15.82
N HIS A 65 -2.59 5.56 15.34
CA HIS A 65 -2.25 4.17 15.06
C HIS A 65 -3.12 3.64 13.92
N GLY A 66 -2.69 2.53 13.33
CA GLY A 66 -3.48 1.76 12.38
C GLY A 66 -2.63 0.70 11.69
N ARG A 67 -3.25 -0.03 10.76
CA ARG A 67 -2.59 -1.08 9.99
C ARG A 67 -2.52 -0.68 8.53
N VAL A 68 -1.32 -0.59 7.98
CA VAL A 68 -1.13 -0.22 6.57
C VAL A 68 -1.32 -1.44 5.69
N ASP A 69 -2.04 -1.29 4.58
CA ASP A 69 -2.09 -2.33 3.56
C ASP A 69 -0.70 -2.51 2.94
N GLN A 70 -0.17 -1.45 2.33
CA GLN A 70 1.14 -1.45 1.68
C GLN A 70 1.82 -0.09 1.76
N VAL A 71 3.14 -0.09 1.95
CA VAL A 71 3.98 1.10 1.80
C VAL A 71 5.14 0.76 0.89
N PHE A 72 5.37 1.58 -0.13
CA PHE A 72 6.44 1.38 -1.09
C PHE A 72 7.58 2.38 -0.85
N LEU A 73 8.83 1.92 -0.89
CA LEU A 73 10.02 2.77 -0.89
C LEU A 73 10.46 3.00 -2.35
N SER A 74 10.31 4.24 -2.81
CA SER A 74 10.75 4.63 -4.15
C SER A 74 12.29 4.57 -4.27
N LYS A 75 12.79 4.57 -5.52
CA LYS A 75 14.24 4.66 -5.80
C LYS A 75 14.90 5.91 -5.20
N LYS A 76 14.12 6.98 -4.97
CA LYS A 76 14.56 8.23 -4.33
C LYS A 76 14.52 8.17 -2.79
N LYS A 77 14.31 6.99 -2.20
CA LYS A 77 14.21 6.78 -0.74
C LYS A 77 13.05 7.53 -0.08
N VAL A 78 11.98 7.78 -0.84
CA VAL A 78 10.71 8.35 -0.36
C VAL A 78 9.69 7.24 -0.20
N LEU A 79 9.04 7.15 0.97
CA LEU A 79 7.93 6.25 1.26
C LEU A 79 6.64 6.75 0.61
N ILE A 80 5.90 5.84 -0.01
CA ILE A 80 4.63 6.08 -0.70
C ILE A 80 3.58 5.13 -0.11
N PRO A 81 2.62 5.62 0.69
CA PRO A 81 1.57 4.77 1.25
C PRO A 81 0.53 4.43 0.17
N LEU A 82 0.03 3.20 0.23
CA LEU A 82 -1.02 2.68 -0.62
C LEU A 82 -2.08 1.96 0.23
N ASP A 83 -3.35 2.18 -0.11
CA ASP A 83 -4.49 1.52 0.53
C ASP A 83 -5.41 0.94 -0.55
N THR A 84 -5.92 -0.27 -0.33
CA THR A 84 -6.77 -1.00 -1.27
C THR A 84 -8.23 -0.94 -0.81
N LYS A 85 -9.12 -0.50 -1.69
CA LYS A 85 -10.56 -0.46 -1.45
C LYS A 85 -11.33 -1.29 -2.47
N LEU A 86 -12.14 -2.21 -1.97
CA LEU A 86 -13.20 -2.85 -2.76
C LEU A 86 -14.37 -1.87 -2.91
N ARG A 87 -14.80 -1.61 -4.15
CA ARG A 87 -15.83 -0.60 -4.45
C ARG A 87 -16.79 -1.08 -5.54
N LYS A 88 -17.97 -0.44 -5.61
CA LYS A 88 -18.91 -0.60 -6.73
C LYS A 88 -18.49 0.20 -7.97
N ASP A 89 -17.75 1.28 -7.76
CA ASP A 89 -17.20 2.15 -8.79
C ASP A 89 -15.78 2.63 -8.43
N ASN A 90 -15.02 3.09 -9.41
CA ASN A 90 -13.66 3.58 -9.18
C ASN A 90 -13.68 5.02 -8.64
N ARG A 91 -14.12 5.17 -7.40
CA ARG A 91 -14.25 6.43 -6.69
C ARG A 91 -13.46 6.40 -5.37
N ILE A 92 -12.84 7.54 -5.05
CA ILE A 92 -12.22 7.79 -3.74
C ILE A 92 -13.12 8.69 -2.91
N PHE A 93 -13.02 8.54 -1.59
CA PHE A 93 -13.75 9.34 -0.61
C PHE A 93 -12.77 10.17 0.22
N GLU A 94 -13.27 11.23 0.85
CA GLU A 94 -12.45 12.05 1.75
C GLU A 94 -11.84 11.22 2.89
N SER A 95 -12.55 10.22 3.38
CA SER A 95 -12.05 9.27 4.38
C SER A 95 -10.80 8.52 3.91
N ASP A 96 -10.72 8.14 2.63
CA ASP A 96 -9.55 7.46 2.07
C ASP A 96 -8.33 8.40 2.07
N VAL A 97 -8.57 9.68 1.74
CA VAL A 97 -7.53 10.72 1.80
C VAL A 97 -7.06 10.93 3.23
N ILE A 98 -7.99 11.01 4.18
CA ILE A 98 -7.68 11.18 5.61
C ILE A 98 -6.88 9.99 6.12
N GLN A 99 -7.28 8.75 5.81
CA GLN A 99 -6.60 7.54 6.24
C GLN A 99 -5.14 7.51 5.76
N LEU A 100 -4.90 7.70 4.45
CA LEU A 100 -3.54 7.78 3.92
C LEU A 100 -2.73 8.95 4.50
N SER A 101 -3.39 10.07 4.81
CA SER A 101 -2.75 11.22 5.44
C SER A 101 -2.33 10.95 6.89
N VAL A 102 -3.13 10.18 7.64
CA VAL A 102 -2.77 9.69 8.98
C VAL A 102 -1.55 8.79 8.89
N TYR A 103 -1.55 7.80 7.99
CA TYR A 103 -0.38 6.94 7.78
C TYR A 103 0.87 7.73 7.41
N ARG A 104 0.75 8.77 6.57
CA ARG A 104 1.89 9.66 6.28
C ARG A 104 2.49 10.29 7.54
N VAL A 105 1.66 10.77 8.47
CA VAL A 105 2.15 11.35 9.73
C VAL A 105 2.83 10.28 10.60
N ILE A 106 2.23 9.10 10.73
CA ILE A 106 2.81 7.99 11.48
C ILE A 106 4.17 7.58 10.90
N LEU A 107 4.23 7.32 9.59
CA LEU A 107 5.44 6.86 8.90
C LEU A 107 6.60 7.86 9.02
N LYS A 108 6.31 9.17 8.92
CA LYS A 108 7.31 10.22 9.10
C LYS A 108 7.95 10.17 10.48
N ASN A 109 7.13 10.03 11.52
CA ASN A 109 7.60 10.03 12.90
C ASN A 109 8.26 8.71 13.29
N GLN A 110 7.82 7.58 12.73
CA GLN A 110 8.29 6.26 13.11
C GLN A 110 9.60 5.86 12.42
N TYR A 111 9.78 6.19 11.14
CA TYR A 111 10.90 5.68 10.34
C TYR A 111 11.98 6.72 9.98
N ASN A 112 11.78 8.00 10.34
CA ASN A 112 12.69 9.10 10.00
C ASN A 112 13.08 9.13 8.50
N LEU A 113 12.17 8.71 7.64
CA LEU A 113 12.29 8.73 6.18
C LEU A 113 11.37 9.80 5.60
N GLU A 114 11.73 10.32 4.43
CA GLU A 114 10.82 11.17 3.70
C GLU A 114 9.59 10.36 3.27
N VAL A 115 8.41 10.95 3.46
CA VAL A 115 7.14 10.36 3.02
C VAL A 115 6.49 11.33 2.04
N SER A 116 6.08 10.81 0.89
CA SER A 116 5.48 11.58 -0.19
C SER A 116 4.28 12.38 0.29
N ASP A 117 4.02 13.51 -0.37
CA ASP A 117 2.84 14.34 -0.11
C ASP A 117 1.58 13.86 -0.87
N TYR A 118 1.68 12.69 -1.49
CA TYR A 118 0.60 11.93 -2.11
C TYR A 118 0.67 10.47 -1.66
N GLY A 119 -0.44 9.75 -1.83
CA GLY A 119 -0.50 8.30 -1.76
C GLY A 119 -1.29 7.75 -2.94
N TYR A 120 -1.48 6.44 -2.97
CA TYR A 120 -2.35 5.80 -3.96
C TYR A 120 -3.51 5.08 -3.27
N VAL A 121 -4.72 5.32 -3.76
CA VAL A 121 -5.87 4.46 -3.43
C VAL A 121 -6.02 3.48 -4.58
N ARG A 122 -5.84 2.18 -4.30
CA ARG A 122 -6.10 1.10 -5.25
C ARG A 122 -7.58 0.72 -5.13
N THR A 123 -8.39 1.16 -6.08
CA THR A 123 -9.80 0.76 -6.17
C THR A 123 -9.92 -0.53 -6.98
N VAL A 124 -10.61 -1.51 -6.41
CA VAL A 124 -10.94 -2.79 -7.04
C VAL A 124 -12.44 -2.83 -7.24
N VAL A 125 -12.88 -2.93 -8.49
CA VAL A 125 -14.30 -3.05 -8.84
C VAL A 125 -14.54 -4.41 -9.49
N PRO A 126 -15.20 -5.36 -8.79
CA PRO A 126 -15.59 -6.64 -9.38
C PRO A 126 -16.47 -6.42 -10.61
N GLN A 127 -16.18 -7.14 -11.68
CA GLN A 127 -16.97 -7.13 -12.90
C GLN A 127 -17.81 -8.42 -13.00
N PRO A 128 -18.96 -8.40 -13.70
CA PRO A 128 -19.80 -9.58 -13.88
C PRO A 128 -19.12 -10.76 -14.60
N ASP A 129 -18.06 -10.49 -15.38
CA ASP A 129 -17.26 -11.51 -16.08
C ASP A 129 -16.22 -12.21 -15.18
N GLY A 130 -16.25 -11.94 -13.86
CA GLY A 130 -15.32 -12.47 -12.88
C GLY A 130 -13.96 -11.76 -12.84
N LYS A 131 -13.72 -10.77 -13.70
CA LYS A 131 -12.50 -9.95 -13.66
C LYS A 131 -12.65 -8.77 -12.72
N ASN A 132 -11.53 -8.19 -12.31
CA ASN A 132 -11.51 -6.96 -11.53
C ASN A 132 -11.09 -5.78 -12.40
N LYS A 133 -11.87 -4.70 -12.36
CA LYS A 133 -11.44 -3.40 -12.90
C LYS A 133 -10.66 -2.66 -11.81
N VAL A 134 -9.34 -2.69 -11.91
CA VAL A 134 -8.44 -2.04 -10.96
C VAL A 134 -8.04 -0.65 -11.44
N ARG A 135 -8.02 0.33 -10.51
CA ARG A 135 -7.38 1.63 -10.74
C ARG A 135 -6.56 2.05 -9.53
N TYR A 136 -5.42 2.67 -9.80
CA TYR A 136 -4.59 3.33 -8.80
C TYR A 136 -4.80 4.83 -8.94
N ILE A 137 -5.45 5.44 -7.96
CA ILE A 137 -5.78 6.86 -7.97
C ILE A 137 -4.76 7.57 -7.10
N ARG A 138 -3.90 8.39 -7.72
CA ARG A 138 -2.93 9.23 -7.02
C ARG A 138 -3.66 10.35 -6.31
N THR A 139 -3.49 10.46 -5.00
CA THR A 139 -4.26 11.36 -4.16
C THR A 139 -3.33 12.24 -3.36
N LYS A 140 -3.54 13.56 -3.42
CA LYS A 140 -2.81 14.51 -2.58
C LYS A 140 -3.21 14.32 -1.12
N LEU A 141 -2.22 14.16 -0.25
CA LEU A 141 -2.43 13.96 1.18
C LEU A 141 -2.49 15.30 1.92
N LEU A 142 -3.23 15.29 3.02
CA LEU A 142 -3.31 16.40 3.94
C LEU A 142 -1.94 16.64 4.58
N ASN A 143 -1.70 17.90 4.97
CA ASN A 143 -0.55 18.21 5.81
C ASN A 143 -0.83 17.79 7.26
N GLU A 144 0.24 17.70 8.05
CA GLU A 144 0.16 17.28 9.45
C GLU A 144 -0.78 18.16 10.27
N LYS A 145 -0.75 19.49 10.08
CA LYS A 145 -1.66 20.43 10.77
C LYS A 145 -3.13 20.07 10.57
N LYS A 146 -3.54 19.72 9.34
CA LYS A 146 -4.92 19.28 9.06
C LYS A 146 -5.24 17.95 9.74
N VAL A 147 -4.32 16.98 9.72
CA VAL A 147 -4.51 15.70 10.41
C VAL A 147 -4.70 15.90 11.93
N VAL A 148 -3.86 16.75 12.54
CA VAL A 148 -3.97 17.13 13.96
C VAL A 148 -5.30 17.81 14.26
N SER A 149 -5.76 18.72 13.39
CA SER A 149 -7.06 19.37 13.58
C SER A 149 -8.23 18.37 13.53
N LEU A 150 -8.16 17.36 12.66
CA LEU A 150 -9.16 16.29 12.57
C LEU A 150 -9.12 15.42 13.82
N TYR A 151 -7.94 15.11 14.34
CA TYR A 151 -7.78 14.38 15.61
C TYR A 151 -8.50 15.11 16.76
N TYR A 152 -8.22 16.39 16.98
CA TYR A 152 -8.85 17.13 18.07
C TYR A 152 -10.36 17.29 17.86
N LYS A 153 -10.81 17.50 16.62
CA LYS A 153 -12.25 17.50 16.30
C LYS A 153 -12.90 16.17 16.66
N TYR A 154 -12.28 15.05 16.29
CA TYR A 154 -12.75 13.72 16.63
C TYR A 154 -12.83 13.51 18.15
N GLN A 155 -11.81 13.94 18.91
CA GLN A 155 -11.82 13.84 20.37
C GLN A 155 -12.91 14.70 21.01
N ALA A 156 -13.11 15.92 20.54
CA ALA A 156 -14.18 16.80 21.03
C ALA A 156 -15.58 16.22 20.74
N ILE A 157 -15.78 15.60 19.57
CA ILE A 157 -17.02 14.86 19.27
C ILE A 157 -17.19 13.68 20.23
N ARG A 158 -16.14 12.88 20.44
CA ARG A 158 -16.19 11.72 21.35
C ARG A 158 -16.48 12.10 22.80
N GLN A 159 -16.02 13.26 23.24
CA GLN A 159 -16.25 13.79 24.59
C GLN A 159 -17.60 14.51 24.73
N GLY A 160 -18.39 14.62 23.65
CA GLY A 160 -19.67 15.32 23.66
C GLY A 160 -19.56 16.85 23.71
N LEU A 161 -18.37 17.41 23.50
CA LEU A 161 -18.13 18.86 23.46
C LEU A 161 -18.66 19.51 22.18
N ILE A 162 -18.83 18.72 21.12
CA ILE A 162 -19.37 19.16 19.83
C ILE A 162 -20.62 18.32 19.53
N LYS A 163 -21.76 18.98 19.36
CA LYS A 163 -22.96 18.34 18.81
C LYS A 163 -22.75 18.04 17.34
N THR A 164 -23.01 16.80 16.94
CA THR A 164 -22.97 16.35 15.55
C THR A 164 -24.38 16.09 15.03
N SER A 165 -24.57 16.25 13.73
CA SER A 165 -25.78 15.84 13.03
C SER A 165 -25.41 14.73 12.03
N CYS A 166 -26.20 13.66 11.98
CA CYS A 166 -26.06 12.65 10.93
C CYS A 166 -26.49 13.28 9.60
N SER A 167 -25.58 13.28 8.63
CA SER A 167 -25.87 13.65 7.24
C SER A 167 -26.53 12.51 6.45
N CYS A 168 -26.79 11.40 7.13
CA CYS A 168 -27.25 10.13 6.59
C CYS A 168 -28.75 9.88 6.79
N GLU A 169 -29.50 10.82 7.41
CA GLU A 169 -30.91 10.62 7.80
C GLU A 169 -31.19 9.32 8.59
N GLY A 170 -30.17 8.71 9.20
CA GLY A 170 -30.26 7.43 9.91
C GLY A 170 -30.05 6.18 9.04
N LEU A 171 -29.81 6.34 7.74
CA LEU A 171 -29.47 5.24 6.83
C LEU A 171 -27.95 5.02 6.83
N PHE A 172 -27.50 3.97 7.52
CA PHE A 172 -26.14 3.47 7.37
C PHE A 172 -26.04 2.70 6.04
N HIS A 173 -25.17 3.16 5.14
CA HIS A 173 -24.86 2.50 3.87
C HIS A 173 -23.82 1.39 4.02
#